data_AF-A0A5J5EEG1-F1
#
_entry.id   AF-A0A5J5EEG1-F1
#
_cell.length_a   1.000
_cell.length_b   1.000
_cell.length_c   1.000
_cell.angle_alpha   90.00
_cell.angle_beta   90.00
_cell.angle_gamma   90.00
#
_symmetry.space_group_name_H-M   'P 1'
#
loop_
_entity.id
_entity.type
_entity.pdbx_description
1 polymer ?
#
loop_
_entity_poly.entity_id
_entity_poly.type
_entity_poly.pdbx_seq_one_letter_code
_entity_poly.pdbx_strand_id
1 'polypeptide(L)'
;MPLLRPATALRALRSPSIAASTQQRPISSKAAALASPTNRLRNGLYGTLLLGLLGFGYIEATDTRSSIHTYTVPTLLRYIFSGDDVSRPGPEAAHVFGLRALNLAHALGVPLRERGDHPYLPHLRSELFGLDVNTPLGISAGLDKHADAIDALFELSPSIALLEVGCVTPKPQDGNERPRLFRLPISKSFINRYGFNSIGADAVARRLRERVRRYAREHGMTEEEVLNSLEIPASLRPGRILAVQIGKNKTTPETDIEAVKRDYVECVQKLGKYADVIVVNVSSPNTPGLRSLQAAKPLTELLGSVVKAAEQVERARKPKVVVKVSPDSDSRDQIRDICQAVKNAGLKGVIVANTTVTRPPELTASPQTSEEEKRIVAREAGGLSGPALLPRTLRLVREYRNQLGRDIEVIASGGVSSGKDAMDCVKQGASGVMGYTGMVYGGVGWFGRVAQELAEEAEKLRSRRR
;
A
#
# COMPACT_ATOMS: atom_id res chain seq x y z
N MET A 1 56.82 -3.56 79.71
CA MET A 1 56.44 -4.34 80.90
C MET A 1 55.84 -5.66 80.45
N PRO A 2 56.45 -6.80 80.83
CA PRO A 2 56.08 -8.14 80.40
C PRO A 2 55.11 -8.80 81.39
N LEU A 3 54.38 -9.84 80.97
CA LEU A 3 53.88 -10.96 81.80
C LEU A 3 53.46 -12.05 80.79
N LEU A 4 54.33 -13.03 80.50
CA LEU A 4 54.50 -14.34 81.16
C LEU A 4 53.41 -15.37 80.81
N ARG A 5 53.92 -16.53 80.35
CA ARG A 5 53.23 -17.78 79.94
C ARG A 5 52.49 -18.45 81.12
N PRO A 6 51.74 -19.53 80.86
CA PRO A 6 52.38 -20.85 81.01
C PRO A 6 52.05 -21.86 79.90
N ALA A 7 52.90 -22.90 79.87
CA ALA A 7 52.92 -23.99 78.92
C ALA A 7 51.81 -25.04 79.14
N THR A 8 51.52 -25.83 78.12
CA THR A 8 51.04 -27.21 78.34
C THR A 8 51.44 -28.11 77.17
N ALA A 9 51.75 -29.34 77.53
CA ALA A 9 52.59 -30.28 76.81
C ALA A 9 51.85 -31.16 75.78
N LEU A 10 52.67 -31.78 74.93
CA LEU A 10 52.42 -32.81 73.93
C LEU A 10 51.25 -33.76 74.18
N ARG A 11 50.47 -33.99 73.11
CA ARG A 11 49.84 -35.29 72.84
C ARG A 11 49.86 -35.57 71.34
N ALA A 12 50.70 -36.51 70.92
CA ALA A 12 50.64 -37.08 69.58
C ALA A 12 49.30 -37.84 69.43
N LEU A 13 48.43 -37.35 68.56
CA LEU A 13 47.20 -38.04 68.17
C LEU A 13 47.28 -38.36 66.68
N ARG A 14 47.23 -39.66 66.40
CA ARG A 14 47.25 -40.25 65.06
C ARG A 14 46.16 -39.62 64.19
N SER A 15 46.54 -39.13 63.01
CA SER A 15 45.61 -38.71 61.96
C SER A 15 44.77 -39.92 61.53
N PRO A 16 43.43 -39.89 61.64
CA PRO A 16 42.61 -40.92 61.02
C PRO A 16 42.65 -40.71 59.50
N SER A 17 42.87 -41.79 58.75
CA SER A 17 42.70 -41.80 57.30
C SER A 17 41.24 -41.51 56.98
N ILE A 18 40.93 -40.30 56.51
CA ILE A 18 39.62 -40.00 55.95
C ILE A 18 39.57 -40.70 54.60
N ALA A 19 38.96 -41.88 54.56
CA ALA A 19 38.55 -42.51 53.33
C ALA A 19 37.62 -41.52 52.60
N ALA A 20 38.03 -41.07 51.41
CA ALA A 20 37.15 -40.30 50.53
C ALA A 20 35.99 -41.21 50.10
N SER A 21 34.88 -41.14 50.82
CA SER A 21 33.61 -41.67 50.37
C SER A 21 33.18 -40.81 49.19
N THR A 22 33.43 -41.30 47.98
CA THR A 22 32.80 -40.77 46.77
C THR A 22 31.31 -41.10 46.86
N GLN A 23 30.53 -40.27 47.55
CA GLN A 23 29.07 -40.31 47.44
C GLN A 23 28.70 -39.89 46.02
N GLN A 24 28.63 -40.87 45.11
CA GLN A 24 27.93 -40.71 43.85
C GLN A 24 26.48 -40.38 44.20
N ARG A 25 26.10 -39.09 44.07
CA ARG A 25 24.69 -38.72 44.07
C ARG A 25 24.02 -39.50 42.94
N PRO A 26 23.02 -40.36 43.22
CA PRO A 26 22.31 -41.04 42.15
C PRO A 26 21.69 -39.97 41.26
N ILE A 27 22.00 -40.03 39.96
CA ILE A 27 21.35 -39.23 38.93
C ILE A 27 19.84 -39.38 39.17
N SER A 28 19.15 -38.28 39.44
CA SER A 28 17.70 -38.26 39.67
C SER A 28 17.03 -39.16 38.63
N SER A 29 16.18 -40.09 39.06
CA SER A 29 15.46 -41.02 38.17
C SER A 29 14.74 -40.30 37.03
N LYS A 30 14.37 -39.03 37.23
CA LYS A 30 13.83 -38.13 36.20
C LYS A 30 14.83 -37.76 35.11
N ALA A 31 16.10 -37.50 35.47
CA ALA A 31 17.17 -37.19 34.52
C ALA A 31 17.62 -38.43 33.73
N ALA A 32 17.68 -39.60 34.37
CA ALA A 32 17.95 -40.88 33.70
C ALA A 32 16.80 -41.27 32.75
N ALA A 33 15.54 -41.04 33.16
CA ALA A 33 14.38 -41.24 32.30
C ALA A 33 14.41 -40.32 31.07
N LEU A 34 14.71 -39.02 31.23
CA LEU A 34 14.89 -38.08 30.11
C LEU A 34 16.03 -38.47 29.16
N ALA A 35 17.06 -39.17 29.67
CA ALA A 35 18.18 -39.67 28.89
C ALA A 35 17.93 -41.01 28.18
N SER A 36 16.80 -41.68 28.45
CA SER A 36 16.49 -42.97 27.80
C SER A 36 16.37 -42.81 26.28
N PRO A 37 16.88 -43.77 25.48
CA PRO A 37 16.82 -43.71 24.02
C PRO A 37 15.39 -43.52 23.47
N THR A 38 14.40 -44.12 24.13
CA THR A 38 12.98 -43.99 23.77
C THR A 38 12.44 -42.58 24.02
N ASN A 39 12.77 -41.96 25.16
CA ASN A 39 12.37 -40.58 25.43
C ASN A 39 13.11 -39.58 24.55
N ARG A 40 14.39 -39.83 24.21
CA ARG A 40 15.13 -39.02 23.23
C ARG A 40 14.51 -39.10 21.84
N LEU A 41 14.17 -40.30 21.38
CA LEU A 41 13.49 -40.50 20.09
C LEU A 41 12.12 -39.80 20.08
N ARG A 42 11.31 -40.01 21.13
CA ARG A 42 10.00 -39.36 21.26
C ARG A 42 10.09 -37.84 21.30
N ASN A 43 11.02 -37.29 22.08
CA ASN A 43 11.24 -35.84 22.15
C ASN A 43 11.77 -35.29 20.83
N GLY A 44 12.62 -36.05 20.12
CA GLY A 44 13.04 -35.73 18.77
C GLY A 44 11.85 -35.65 17.81
N LEU A 45 10.98 -36.66 17.81
CA LEU A 45 9.76 -36.68 17.01
C LEU A 45 8.82 -35.52 17.34
N TYR A 46 8.55 -35.25 18.62
CA TYR A 46 7.71 -34.12 19.04
C TYR A 46 8.35 -32.77 18.70
N GLY A 47 9.67 -32.63 18.87
CA GLY A 47 10.40 -31.43 18.50
C GLY A 47 10.33 -31.18 16.99
N THR A 48 10.56 -32.20 16.16
CA THR A 48 10.43 -32.11 14.71
C THR A 48 9.01 -31.77 14.28
N LEU A 49 8.00 -32.40 14.89
CA LEU A 49 6.60 -32.09 14.60
C LEU A 49 6.25 -30.64 14.95
N LEU A 50 6.67 -30.17 16.13
CA LEU A 50 6.45 -28.80 16.56
C LEU A 50 7.14 -27.79 15.63
N LEU A 51 8.41 -28.04 15.27
CA LEU A 51 9.14 -27.19 14.33
C LEU A 51 8.50 -27.20 12.94
N GLY A 52 8.01 -28.36 12.48
CA GLY A 52 7.25 -28.47 11.24
C GLY A 52 5.96 -27.65 11.28
N LEU A 53 5.18 -27.75 12.36
CA LEU A 53 3.94 -26.99 12.55
C LEU A 53 4.21 -25.48 12.64
N LEU A 54 5.23 -25.06 13.39
CA LEU A 54 5.61 -23.66 13.50
C LEU A 54 6.13 -23.11 12.16
N GLY A 55 6.96 -23.88 11.45
CA GLY A 55 7.48 -23.51 10.14
C GLY A 55 6.37 -23.39 9.08
N PHE A 56 5.49 -24.38 9.01
CA PHE A 56 4.31 -24.35 8.14
C PHE A 56 3.39 -23.18 8.50
N GLY A 57 3.07 -23.01 9.79
CA GLY A 57 2.24 -21.92 10.28
C GLY A 57 2.84 -20.54 9.96
N TYR A 58 4.16 -20.39 10.07
CA TYR A 58 4.85 -19.16 9.68
C TYR A 58 4.76 -18.89 8.17
N ILE A 59 4.92 -19.93 7.33
CA ILE A 59 4.76 -19.79 5.88
C ILE A 59 3.32 -19.39 5.55
N GLU A 60 2.32 -20.10 6.05
CA GLU A 60 0.91 -19.77 5.83
C GLU A 60 0.58 -18.34 6.30
N ALA A 61 1.09 -17.94 7.47
CA ALA A 61 0.87 -16.61 8.02
C ALA A 61 1.53 -15.48 7.23
N THR A 62 2.68 -15.72 6.59
CA THR A 62 3.50 -14.67 5.97
C THR A 62 3.57 -14.72 4.45
N ASP A 63 3.21 -15.84 3.81
CA ASP A 63 3.11 -15.94 2.36
C ASP A 63 1.78 -15.35 1.89
N THR A 64 1.83 -14.24 1.16
CA THR A 64 0.61 -13.58 0.65
C THR A 64 -0.18 -14.47 -0.32
N ARG A 65 0.43 -15.52 -0.89
CA ARG A 65 -0.25 -16.50 -1.75
C ARG A 65 -1.17 -17.45 -0.99
N SER A 66 -0.98 -17.60 0.32
CA SER A 66 -1.81 -18.51 1.12
C SER A 66 -3.30 -18.13 1.02
N SER A 67 -4.14 -19.16 0.98
CA SER A 67 -5.60 -19.02 0.97
C SER A 67 -6.12 -18.26 2.19
N ILE A 68 -5.40 -18.26 3.33
CA ILE A 68 -5.84 -17.54 4.54
C ILE A 68 -5.97 -16.05 4.26
N HIS A 69 -5.06 -15.47 3.48
CA HIS A 69 -5.05 -14.05 3.18
C HIS A 69 -6.17 -13.65 2.22
N THR A 70 -6.70 -14.60 1.46
CA THR A 70 -7.78 -14.36 0.48
C THR A 70 -9.15 -14.60 1.07
N TYR A 71 -9.34 -15.71 1.79
CA TYR A 71 -10.67 -16.16 2.21
C TYR A 71 -10.92 -15.96 3.70
N THR A 72 -9.89 -16.06 4.54
CA THR A 72 -10.04 -16.01 6.00
C THR A 72 -9.88 -14.59 6.53
N VAL A 73 -8.72 -13.96 6.30
CA VAL A 73 -8.38 -12.64 6.86
C VAL A 73 -9.39 -11.55 6.45
N PRO A 74 -9.75 -11.38 5.16
CA PRO A 74 -10.71 -10.34 4.79
C PRO A 74 -12.09 -10.58 5.40
N THR A 75 -12.53 -11.83 5.49
CA THR A 75 -13.83 -12.20 6.08
C THR A 75 -13.84 -11.94 7.59
N LEU A 76 -12.78 -12.34 8.29
CA LEU A 76 -12.60 -12.11 9.71
C LEU A 76 -12.54 -10.60 10.02
N LEU A 77 -11.80 -9.82 9.24
CA LEU A 77 -11.76 -8.36 9.40
C LEU A 77 -13.14 -7.73 9.15
N ARG A 78 -13.91 -8.20 8.18
CA ARG A 78 -15.28 -7.70 7.98
C ARG A 78 -16.20 -8.07 9.15
N TYR A 79 -16.02 -9.24 9.74
CA TYR A 79 -16.80 -9.69 10.89
C TYR A 79 -16.46 -8.90 12.17
N ILE A 80 -15.17 -8.80 12.51
CA ILE A 80 -14.68 -8.08 13.69
C ILE A 80 -15.04 -6.59 13.61
N PHE A 81 -14.88 -6.00 12.42
CA PHE A 81 -15.16 -4.59 12.14
C PHE A 81 -16.46 -4.43 11.33
N SER A 82 -17.54 -5.03 11.82
CA SER A 82 -18.88 -5.02 11.19
C SER A 82 -19.73 -3.82 11.58
N GLY A 83 -19.25 -2.95 12.48
CA GLY A 83 -19.99 -1.80 12.98
C GLY A 83 -20.09 -0.63 12.01
N ASP A 84 -20.78 0.41 12.48
CA ASP A 84 -21.03 1.69 11.81
C ASP A 84 -20.24 2.86 12.45
N ASP A 85 -19.20 2.55 13.23
CA ASP A 85 -18.28 3.50 13.88
C ASP A 85 -18.85 4.31 15.05
N VAL A 86 -20.13 4.10 15.44
CA VAL A 86 -20.77 4.79 16.58
C VAL A 86 -20.77 3.94 17.85
N SER A 87 -21.06 2.65 17.74
CA SER A 87 -21.10 1.71 18.88
C SER A 87 -20.13 0.53 18.75
N ARG A 88 -19.70 0.21 17.52
CA ARG A 88 -18.71 -0.83 17.19
C ARG A 88 -17.76 -0.32 16.10
N PRO A 89 -16.47 -0.67 16.15
CA PRO A 89 -15.49 -0.25 15.15
C PRO A 89 -15.93 -0.59 13.72
N GLY A 90 -15.95 0.42 12.86
CA GLY A 90 -16.41 0.29 11.49
C GLY A 90 -15.31 -0.04 10.48
N PRO A 91 -15.61 0.09 9.17
CA PRO A 91 -14.67 -0.22 8.11
C PRO A 91 -13.43 0.68 8.06
N GLU A 92 -13.53 1.93 8.52
CA GLU A 92 -12.37 2.81 8.66
C GLU A 92 -11.39 2.27 9.72
N ALA A 93 -11.89 1.78 10.86
CA ALA A 93 -11.06 1.16 11.88
C ALA A 93 -10.36 -0.12 11.37
N ALA A 94 -11.04 -0.94 10.58
CA ALA A 94 -10.44 -2.13 9.95
C ALA A 94 -9.29 -1.76 9.00
N HIS A 95 -9.46 -0.68 8.24
CA HIS A 95 -8.46 -0.18 7.31
C HIS A 95 -7.20 0.29 8.06
N VAL A 96 -7.38 1.09 9.12
CA VAL A 96 -6.28 1.54 9.99
C VAL A 96 -5.59 0.35 10.66
N PHE A 97 -6.36 -0.62 11.17
CA PHE A 97 -5.82 -1.83 11.79
C PHE A 97 -4.98 -2.64 10.80
N GLY A 98 -5.49 -2.90 9.59
CA GLY A 98 -4.78 -3.68 8.58
C GLY A 98 -3.45 -3.05 8.19
N LEU A 99 -3.41 -1.74 7.94
CA LEU A 99 -2.16 -1.04 7.62
C LEU A 99 -1.15 -1.08 8.77
N ARG A 100 -1.60 -0.86 10.01
CA ARG A 100 -0.73 -0.96 11.19
C ARG A 100 -0.18 -2.37 11.38
N ALA A 101 -1.00 -3.39 11.18
CA ALA A 101 -0.57 -4.78 11.28
C ALA A 101 0.49 -5.12 10.22
N LEU A 102 0.32 -4.68 8.97
CA LEU A 102 1.32 -4.83 7.92
C LEU A 102 2.64 -4.13 8.26
N ASN A 103 2.56 -2.87 8.72
CA ASN A 103 3.73 -2.10 9.08
C ASN A 103 4.46 -2.68 10.30
N LEU A 104 3.72 -3.18 11.29
CA LEU A 104 4.30 -3.85 12.46
C LEU A 104 5.00 -5.15 12.05
N ALA A 105 4.39 -5.97 11.18
CA ALA A 105 5.01 -7.20 10.69
C ALA A 105 6.33 -6.90 9.95
N HIS A 106 6.36 -5.86 9.13
CA HIS A 106 7.58 -5.36 8.49
C HIS A 106 8.63 -4.92 9.52
N ALA A 107 8.26 -4.08 10.48
CA ALA A 107 9.17 -3.57 11.51
C ALA A 107 9.76 -4.67 12.40
N LEU A 108 9.03 -5.77 12.61
CA LEU A 108 9.48 -6.95 13.37
C LEU A 108 10.33 -7.93 12.53
N GLY A 109 10.60 -7.63 11.26
CA GLY A 109 11.38 -8.51 10.38
C GLY A 109 10.63 -9.76 9.91
N VAL A 110 9.31 -9.77 10.03
CA VAL A 110 8.43 -10.87 9.60
C VAL A 110 7.38 -10.37 8.59
N PRO A 111 7.79 -9.70 7.51
CA PRO A 111 6.83 -9.10 6.59
C PRO A 111 6.01 -10.15 5.87
N LEU A 112 4.78 -9.76 5.56
CA LEU A 112 3.96 -10.49 4.61
C LEU A 112 4.52 -10.24 3.21
N ARG A 113 4.84 -11.32 2.50
CA ARG A 113 5.42 -11.25 1.15
C ARG A 113 4.99 -12.42 0.30
N GLU A 114 4.96 -12.22 -0.99
CA GLU A 114 4.77 -13.31 -1.94
C GLU A 114 6.04 -14.19 -1.97
N ARG A 115 5.90 -15.50 -1.73
CA ARG A 115 7.04 -16.43 -1.76
C ARG A 115 7.06 -17.31 -3.02
N GLY A 116 8.21 -17.93 -3.24
CA GLY A 116 8.50 -18.80 -4.38
C GLY A 116 8.97 -18.00 -5.59
N ASP A 117 8.96 -18.66 -6.75
CA ASP A 117 9.30 -18.03 -8.01
C ASP A 117 8.16 -17.14 -8.53
N HIS A 118 8.53 -16.12 -9.32
CA HIS A 118 7.60 -15.18 -9.93
C HIS A 118 7.69 -15.26 -11.47
N PRO A 119 7.25 -16.37 -12.08
CA PRO A 119 7.41 -16.62 -13.52
C PRO A 119 6.65 -15.60 -14.39
N TYR A 120 5.68 -14.88 -13.83
CA TYR A 120 4.97 -13.82 -14.54
C TYR A 120 5.84 -12.57 -14.81
N LEU A 121 6.90 -12.32 -14.03
CA LEU A 121 7.66 -11.07 -14.11
C LEU A 121 8.27 -10.81 -15.50
N PRO A 122 8.99 -11.75 -16.14
CA PRO A 122 9.56 -11.52 -17.48
C PRO A 122 8.50 -11.19 -18.54
N HIS A 123 7.25 -11.62 -18.35
CA HIS A 123 6.18 -11.43 -19.32
C HIS A 123 5.50 -10.07 -19.16
N LEU A 124 5.65 -9.43 -18.00
CA LEU A 124 4.95 -8.21 -17.61
C LEU A 124 5.85 -6.98 -17.46
N ARG A 125 7.18 -7.10 -17.58
CA ARG A 125 8.08 -5.93 -17.57
C ARG A 125 7.59 -4.88 -18.55
N SER A 126 7.54 -3.64 -18.08
CA SER A 126 7.06 -2.51 -18.84
C SER A 126 7.81 -1.24 -18.44
N GLU A 127 7.57 -0.15 -19.15
CA GLU A 127 8.04 1.18 -18.78
C GLU A 127 6.86 2.01 -18.31
N LEU A 128 7.02 2.77 -17.23
CA LEU A 128 6.07 3.77 -16.77
C LEU A 128 6.81 5.07 -16.46
N PHE A 129 6.40 6.17 -17.07
CA PHE A 129 6.97 7.50 -16.80
C PHE A 129 8.48 7.61 -17.08
N GLY A 130 9.01 6.81 -18.01
CA GLY A 130 10.44 6.73 -18.30
C GLY A 130 11.23 5.84 -17.33
N LEU A 131 10.56 5.01 -16.53
CA LEU A 131 11.18 4.08 -15.59
C LEU A 131 10.80 2.65 -15.94
N ASP A 132 11.81 1.78 -16.03
CA ASP A 132 11.59 0.34 -16.09
C ASP A 132 10.92 -0.14 -14.81
N VAL A 133 9.82 -0.88 -14.96
CA VAL A 133 9.05 -1.44 -13.87
C VAL A 133 8.82 -2.93 -14.02
N ASN A 134 8.69 -3.61 -12.87
CA ASN A 134 8.49 -5.06 -12.81
C ASN A 134 7.21 -5.52 -13.52
N THR A 135 6.13 -4.75 -13.36
CA THR A 135 4.82 -5.00 -13.97
C THR A 135 4.09 -3.67 -14.20
N PRO A 136 2.97 -3.63 -14.95
CA PRO A 136 2.14 -2.44 -15.07
C PRO A 136 1.21 -2.22 -13.86
N LEU A 137 1.32 -2.99 -12.77
CA LEU A 137 0.36 -2.99 -11.66
C LEU A 137 0.76 -2.03 -10.53
N GLY A 138 -0.24 -1.39 -9.91
CA GLY A 138 0.00 -0.50 -8.78
C GLY A 138 -1.13 -0.38 -7.75
N ILE A 139 -0.80 0.16 -6.59
CA ILE A 139 -1.75 0.50 -5.51
C ILE A 139 -2.21 1.94 -5.68
N SER A 140 -3.52 2.14 -5.79
CA SER A 140 -4.16 3.46 -5.92
C SER A 140 -4.13 4.26 -4.62
N ALA A 141 -4.11 5.59 -4.71
CA ALA A 141 -4.17 6.47 -3.54
C ALA A 141 -5.37 6.21 -2.62
N GLY A 142 -5.20 6.67 -1.37
CA GLY A 142 -6.19 6.57 -0.32
C GLY A 142 -6.06 5.30 0.52
N LEU A 143 -5.21 4.35 0.12
CA LEU A 143 -4.84 3.22 0.96
C LEU A 143 -3.87 3.72 2.03
N ASP A 144 -2.63 4.02 1.67
CA ASP A 144 -1.68 4.65 2.60
C ASP A 144 -1.69 6.19 2.45
N LYS A 145 -2.63 6.84 3.14
CA LYS A 145 -2.80 8.31 3.08
C LYS A 145 -1.63 9.09 3.68
N HIS A 146 -0.79 8.44 4.49
CA HIS A 146 0.15 9.13 5.38
C HIS A 146 1.58 8.63 5.22
N ALA A 147 1.87 7.85 4.18
CA ALA A 147 3.18 7.24 3.94
C ALA A 147 3.69 6.42 5.14
N ASP A 148 2.80 5.68 5.79
CA ASP A 148 3.09 4.91 7.01
C ASP A 148 3.52 3.48 6.72
N ALA A 149 3.13 2.93 5.57
CA ALA A 149 3.25 1.50 5.27
C ALA A 149 3.87 1.22 3.89
N ILE A 150 4.60 2.18 3.30
CA ILE A 150 5.19 2.07 1.96
C ILE A 150 5.98 0.78 1.78
N ASP A 151 6.92 0.49 2.70
CA ASP A 151 7.79 -0.70 2.60
C ASP A 151 7.00 -1.99 2.76
N ALA A 152 6.11 -2.05 3.76
CA ALA A 152 5.25 -3.20 3.97
C ALA A 152 4.35 -3.49 2.76
N LEU A 153 3.82 -2.45 2.11
CA LEU A 153 2.99 -2.59 0.92
C LEU A 153 3.77 -3.06 -0.30
N PHE A 154 4.99 -2.56 -0.51
CA PHE A 154 5.87 -3.08 -1.56
C PHE A 154 6.31 -4.54 -1.28
N GLU A 155 6.39 -4.97 -0.02
CA GLU A 155 6.77 -6.35 0.31
C GLU A 155 5.71 -7.37 -0.01
N LEU A 156 4.42 -6.98 -0.04
CA LEU A 156 3.32 -7.90 -0.30
C LEU A 156 3.50 -8.70 -1.59
N SER A 157 4.03 -8.07 -2.65
CA SER A 157 4.35 -8.72 -3.91
C SER A 157 5.37 -7.92 -4.73
N PRO A 158 6.28 -8.58 -5.47
CA PRO A 158 7.12 -7.91 -6.46
C PRO A 158 6.33 -7.40 -7.68
N SER A 159 5.06 -7.81 -7.84
CA SER A 159 4.21 -7.28 -8.90
C SER A 159 3.74 -5.85 -8.63
N ILE A 160 3.80 -5.36 -7.38
CA ILE A 160 3.46 -3.98 -7.05
C ILE A 160 4.60 -3.07 -7.50
N ALA A 161 4.44 -2.52 -8.70
CA ALA A 161 5.40 -1.63 -9.34
C ALA A 161 5.12 -0.15 -9.05
N LEU A 162 3.86 0.26 -8.93
CA LEU A 162 3.50 1.64 -8.61
C LEU A 162 2.77 1.70 -7.27
N LEU A 163 3.22 2.53 -6.33
CA LEU A 163 2.51 2.78 -5.06
C LEU A 163 2.17 4.26 -4.96
N GLU A 164 0.88 4.58 -4.91
CA GLU A 164 0.41 5.96 -4.74
C GLU A 164 -0.02 6.20 -3.28
N VAL A 165 0.73 7.02 -2.55
CA VAL A 165 0.35 7.48 -1.19
C VAL A 165 -0.45 8.78 -1.24
N GLY A 166 -1.12 9.13 -0.13
CA GLY A 166 -1.96 10.33 -0.04
C GLY A 166 -3.44 10.04 -0.30
N CYS A 167 -4.31 11.01 -0.57
CA CYS A 167 -4.02 12.42 -0.82
C CYS A 167 -3.46 13.17 0.40
N VAL A 168 -2.39 13.94 0.20
CA VAL A 168 -1.76 14.80 1.20
C VAL A 168 -2.19 16.25 0.96
N THR A 169 -2.58 16.94 2.03
CA THR A 169 -2.88 18.39 2.00
C THR A 169 -1.73 19.17 2.67
N PRO A 170 -1.57 20.48 2.39
CA PRO A 170 -0.50 21.28 3.00
C PRO A 170 -0.54 21.21 4.52
N LYS A 171 -1.69 21.57 5.09
CA LYS A 171 -1.94 21.54 6.53
C LYS A 171 -2.68 20.27 6.93
N PRO A 172 -2.54 19.81 8.18
CA PRO A 172 -3.35 18.73 8.73
C PRO A 172 -4.85 19.05 8.66
N GLN A 173 -5.68 18.04 8.43
CA GLN A 173 -7.13 18.13 8.56
C GLN A 173 -7.74 16.75 8.81
N ASP A 174 -8.81 16.70 9.60
CA ASP A 174 -9.43 15.43 10.02
C ASP A 174 -10.23 14.75 8.91
N GLY A 175 -10.68 15.52 7.90
CA GLY A 175 -11.61 15.10 6.86
C GLY A 175 -13.08 15.37 7.21
N ASN A 176 -14.01 14.65 6.59
CA ASN A 176 -15.43 14.74 6.94
C ASN A 176 -15.77 13.88 8.17
N GLU A 177 -16.93 14.13 8.79
CA GLU A 177 -17.39 13.40 9.98
C GLU A 177 -17.56 11.90 9.73
N ARG A 178 -17.33 11.10 10.77
CA ARG A 178 -17.54 9.65 10.77
C ARG A 178 -19.01 9.32 11.10
N PRO A 179 -19.55 8.20 10.59
CA PRO A 179 -18.96 7.26 9.64
C PRO A 179 -18.87 7.81 8.21
N ARG A 180 -17.80 7.44 7.52
CA ARG A 180 -17.44 7.97 6.18
C ARG A 180 -16.85 6.94 5.21
N LEU A 181 -16.88 5.67 5.58
CA LEU A 181 -16.55 4.54 4.73
C LEU A 181 -17.64 3.49 4.94
N PHE A 182 -18.18 2.96 3.84
CA PHE A 182 -19.28 1.99 3.85
C PHE A 182 -18.91 0.85 2.92
N ARG A 183 -19.06 -0.38 3.40
CA ARG A 183 -18.81 -1.58 2.59
C ARG A 183 -20.11 -2.02 1.92
N LEU A 184 -19.99 -2.50 0.70
CA LEU A 184 -21.03 -3.24 -0.02
C LEU A 184 -20.46 -4.63 -0.34
N PRO A 185 -20.49 -5.59 0.62
CA PRO A 185 -19.80 -6.86 0.46
C PRO A 185 -20.31 -7.70 -0.72
N ILE A 186 -21.62 -7.66 -1.02
CA ILE A 186 -22.21 -8.47 -2.08
C ILE A 186 -21.72 -8.02 -3.45
N SER A 187 -21.65 -6.70 -3.67
CA SER A 187 -21.11 -6.10 -4.89
C SER A 187 -19.59 -5.85 -4.84
N LYS A 188 -18.92 -6.29 -3.77
CA LYS A 188 -17.48 -6.06 -3.50
C LYS A 188 -17.06 -4.61 -3.72
N SER A 189 -17.84 -3.68 -3.20
CA SER A 189 -17.69 -2.25 -3.45
C SER A 189 -17.54 -1.44 -2.16
N PHE A 190 -17.14 -0.17 -2.29
CA PHE A 190 -17.15 0.81 -1.19
C PHE A 190 -17.81 2.11 -1.62
N ILE A 191 -18.51 2.74 -0.69
CA ILE A 191 -18.83 4.17 -0.76
C ILE A 191 -17.99 4.87 0.31
N ASN A 192 -17.29 5.94 -0.05
CA ASN A 192 -16.52 6.71 0.91
C ASN A 192 -16.68 8.22 0.73
N ARG A 193 -16.63 8.94 1.84
CA ARG A 193 -16.66 10.40 1.92
C ARG A 193 -15.58 10.98 2.83
N TYR A 194 -14.37 10.41 2.81
CA TYR A 194 -13.27 10.81 3.69
C TYR A 194 -12.98 12.33 3.72
N GLY A 195 -13.02 13.01 2.57
CA GLY A 195 -12.76 14.46 2.50
C GLY A 195 -11.31 14.85 2.79
N PHE A 196 -10.34 14.10 2.25
CA PHE A 196 -8.90 14.33 2.45
C PHE A 196 -8.46 14.44 3.91
N ASN A 197 -8.82 13.46 4.75
CA ASN A 197 -8.17 13.29 6.05
C ASN A 197 -6.66 13.12 5.85
N SER A 198 -5.86 14.04 6.42
CA SER A 198 -4.42 14.14 6.18
C SER A 198 -3.70 14.68 7.41
N ILE A 199 -2.51 14.14 7.69
CA ILE A 199 -1.63 14.63 8.76
C ILE A 199 -0.78 15.85 8.32
N GLY A 200 -1.01 16.37 7.11
CA GLY A 200 -0.28 17.50 6.54
C GLY A 200 1.02 17.12 5.85
N ALA A 201 1.46 17.97 4.93
CA ALA A 201 2.63 17.74 4.08
C ALA A 201 3.93 17.67 4.89
N ASP A 202 4.08 18.46 5.96
CA ASP A 202 5.29 18.42 6.81
C ASP A 202 5.46 17.08 7.52
N ALA A 203 4.37 16.52 8.05
CA ALA A 203 4.43 15.24 8.76
C ALA A 203 4.71 14.07 7.80
N VAL A 204 4.11 14.10 6.61
CA VAL A 204 4.41 13.10 5.56
C VAL A 204 5.86 13.25 5.07
N ALA A 205 6.34 14.48 4.86
CA ALA A 205 7.72 14.74 4.46
C ALA A 205 8.73 14.18 5.47
N ARG A 206 8.47 14.32 6.79
CA ARG A 206 9.32 13.71 7.84
C ARG A 206 9.39 12.19 7.72
N ARG A 207 8.27 11.52 7.51
CA ARG A 207 8.22 10.05 7.33
C ARG A 207 9.00 9.59 6.11
N LEU A 208 8.78 10.26 4.98
CA LEU A 208 9.50 9.97 3.74
C LEU A 208 11.01 10.21 3.89
N ARG A 209 11.40 11.28 4.59
CA ARG A 209 12.81 11.56 4.92
C ARG A 209 13.43 10.49 5.80
N GLU A 210 12.73 10.06 6.84
CA GLU A 210 13.21 8.99 7.73
C GLU A 210 13.43 7.68 6.97
N ARG A 211 12.56 7.38 6.01
CA ARG A 211 12.70 6.23 5.11
C ARG A 211 13.97 6.33 4.25
N VAL A 212 14.21 7.49 3.62
CA VAL A 212 15.45 7.74 2.86
C VAL A 212 16.69 7.61 3.75
N ARG A 213 16.67 8.21 4.94
CA ARG A 213 17.80 8.14 5.90
C ARG A 213 18.07 6.72 6.38
N ARG A 214 17.04 5.89 6.56
CA ARG A 214 17.20 4.48 6.93
C ARG A 214 17.90 3.71 5.83
N TYR A 215 17.40 3.85 4.59
CA TYR A 215 18.03 3.23 3.41
C TYR A 215 19.48 3.67 3.25
N ALA A 216 19.76 4.97 3.38
CA ALA A 216 21.10 5.51 3.31
C ALA A 216 22.06 4.83 4.31
N ARG A 217 21.66 4.73 5.59
CA ARG A 217 22.45 4.05 6.62
C ARG A 217 22.68 2.57 6.31
N GLU A 218 21.66 1.86 5.84
CA GLU A 218 21.74 0.43 5.50
C GLU A 218 22.70 0.16 4.34
N HIS A 219 22.93 1.15 3.47
CA HIS A 219 23.78 1.04 2.28
C HIS A 219 25.10 1.82 2.41
N GLY A 220 25.42 2.36 3.58
CA GLY A 220 26.65 3.14 3.80
C GLY A 220 26.70 4.46 3.04
N MET A 221 25.54 5.04 2.72
CA MET A 221 25.37 6.30 1.99
C MET A 221 24.85 7.41 2.92
N THR A 222 24.95 8.65 2.45
CA THR A 222 24.31 9.84 3.02
C THR A 222 22.91 10.05 2.44
N GLU A 223 22.08 10.87 3.10
CA GLU A 223 20.75 11.26 2.59
C GLU A 223 20.87 11.95 1.21
N GLU A 224 21.89 12.79 1.03
CA GLU A 224 22.11 13.55 -0.19
C GLU A 224 22.49 12.63 -1.36
N GLU A 225 23.37 11.65 -1.15
CA GLU A 225 23.74 10.67 -2.19
C GLU A 225 22.53 9.85 -2.64
N VAL A 226 21.62 9.48 -1.73
CA VAL A 226 20.40 8.75 -2.10
C VAL A 226 19.45 9.65 -2.90
N LEU A 227 19.22 10.89 -2.46
CA LEU A 227 18.33 11.81 -3.17
C LEU A 227 18.89 12.18 -4.55
N ASN A 228 20.21 12.39 -4.67
CA ASN A 228 20.86 12.80 -5.90
C ASN A 228 21.36 11.64 -6.79
N SER A 229 21.03 10.40 -6.45
CA SER A 229 21.29 9.26 -7.34
C SER A 229 20.27 9.21 -8.49
N LEU A 230 20.77 8.96 -9.70
CA LEU A 230 19.94 8.65 -10.87
C LEU A 230 19.51 7.17 -10.90
N GLU A 231 20.18 6.31 -10.14
CA GLU A 231 19.90 4.86 -10.11
C GLU A 231 18.87 4.49 -9.03
N ILE A 232 18.79 5.28 -7.96
CA ILE A 232 17.90 5.00 -6.84
C ILE A 232 16.55 5.71 -7.03
N PRO A 233 15.45 4.97 -7.33
CA PRO A 233 14.12 5.56 -7.41
C PRO A 233 13.65 6.04 -6.03
N ALA A 234 12.65 6.93 -5.99
CA ALA A 234 12.02 7.37 -4.73
C ALA A 234 11.35 6.22 -3.96
N SER A 235 10.94 5.18 -4.66
CA SER A 235 10.51 3.91 -4.06
C SER A 235 11.61 3.20 -3.27
N LEU A 236 12.89 3.58 -3.43
CA LEU A 236 14.07 2.91 -2.85
C LEU A 236 14.16 1.43 -3.22
N ARG A 237 13.48 1.02 -4.29
CA ARG A 237 13.39 -0.36 -4.75
C ARG A 237 13.46 -0.37 -6.28
N PRO A 238 14.45 -1.03 -6.90
CA PRO A 238 14.52 -1.15 -8.35
C PRO A 238 13.25 -1.74 -8.95
N GLY A 239 12.86 -1.26 -10.15
CA GLY A 239 11.65 -1.72 -10.82
C GLY A 239 10.33 -1.21 -10.20
N ARG A 240 10.40 -0.22 -9.29
CA ARG A 240 9.23 0.32 -8.58
C ARG A 240 9.23 1.85 -8.53
N ILE A 241 8.03 2.42 -8.46
CA ILE A 241 7.71 3.84 -8.50
C ILE A 241 6.93 4.21 -7.24
N LEU A 242 7.38 5.25 -6.53
CA LEU A 242 6.60 5.88 -5.46
C LEU A 242 5.96 7.16 -5.98
N ALA A 243 4.64 7.16 -6.02
CA ALA A 243 3.83 8.32 -6.33
C ALA A 243 3.27 8.96 -5.06
N VAL A 244 3.26 10.30 -5.00
CA VAL A 244 2.66 11.06 -3.91
C VAL A 244 1.51 11.90 -4.45
N GLN A 245 0.30 11.56 -4.02
CA GLN A 245 -0.90 12.31 -4.38
C GLN A 245 -1.08 13.52 -3.47
N ILE A 246 -1.32 14.68 -4.07
CA ILE A 246 -1.46 15.97 -3.40
C ILE A 246 -2.82 16.60 -3.71
N GLY A 247 -3.32 17.42 -2.79
CA GLY A 247 -4.61 18.09 -2.87
C GLY A 247 -4.67 19.37 -2.03
N LYS A 248 -5.75 20.12 -2.18
CA LYS A 248 -5.99 21.35 -1.40
C LYS A 248 -6.58 21.06 -0.02
N ASN A 249 -6.36 21.95 0.94
CA ASN A 249 -7.08 21.94 2.20
C ASN A 249 -8.58 22.23 1.99
N LYS A 250 -9.43 21.72 2.89
CA LYS A 250 -10.90 21.95 2.83
C LYS A 250 -11.26 23.43 2.93
N THR A 251 -10.51 24.18 3.74
CA THR A 251 -10.72 25.61 4.00
C THR A 251 -10.26 26.53 2.88
N THR A 252 -9.48 26.01 1.91
CA THR A 252 -9.02 26.78 0.75
C THR A 252 -10.17 26.92 -0.25
N PRO A 253 -10.69 28.14 -0.51
CA PRO A 253 -11.82 28.33 -1.43
C PRO A 253 -11.43 27.94 -2.86
N GLU A 254 -12.27 27.15 -3.53
CA GLU A 254 -12.07 26.75 -4.93
C GLU A 254 -12.18 27.93 -5.92
N THR A 255 -12.84 29.01 -5.51
CA THR A 255 -13.00 30.24 -6.29
C THR A 255 -11.73 31.10 -6.28
N ASP A 256 -10.80 30.86 -5.34
CA ASP A 256 -9.48 31.51 -5.30
C ASP A 256 -8.43 30.57 -5.90
N ILE A 257 -8.24 30.68 -7.22
CA ILE A 257 -7.29 29.84 -7.95
C ILE A 257 -5.85 30.01 -7.47
N GLU A 258 -5.48 31.20 -6.99
CA GLU A 258 -4.13 31.44 -6.47
C GLU A 258 -3.92 30.75 -5.12
N ALA A 259 -4.92 30.74 -4.24
CA ALA A 259 -4.87 29.94 -3.01
C ALA A 259 -4.82 28.44 -3.30
N VAL A 260 -5.61 27.97 -4.26
CA VAL A 260 -5.57 26.57 -4.69
C VAL A 260 -4.17 26.22 -5.21
N LYS A 261 -3.59 27.04 -6.10
CA LYS A 261 -2.22 26.83 -6.61
C LYS A 261 -1.19 26.78 -5.49
N ARG A 262 -1.28 27.69 -4.50
CA ARG A 262 -0.39 27.70 -3.33
C ARG A 262 -0.42 26.37 -2.57
N ASP A 263 -1.60 25.80 -2.33
CA ASP A 263 -1.71 24.51 -1.63
C ASP A 263 -0.96 23.39 -2.39
N TYR A 264 -1.19 23.25 -3.69
CA TYR A 264 -0.51 22.22 -4.47
C TYR A 264 1.00 22.45 -4.55
N VAL A 265 1.43 23.70 -4.79
CA VAL A 265 2.87 24.05 -4.86
C VAL A 265 3.57 23.82 -3.52
N GLU A 266 2.94 24.16 -2.40
CA GLU A 266 3.50 23.90 -1.07
C GLU A 266 3.71 22.39 -0.84
N CYS A 267 2.75 21.56 -1.26
CA CYS A 267 2.91 20.11 -1.21
C CYS A 267 4.09 19.63 -2.07
N VAL A 268 4.27 20.17 -3.29
CA VAL A 268 5.42 19.84 -4.15
C VAL A 268 6.74 20.23 -3.49
N GLN A 269 6.84 21.43 -2.93
CA GLN A 269 8.05 21.90 -2.26
C GLN A 269 8.46 21.00 -1.09
N LYS A 270 7.49 20.48 -0.34
CA LYS A 270 7.73 19.60 0.82
C LYS A 270 7.98 18.14 0.43
N LEU A 271 7.26 17.63 -0.56
CA LEU A 271 7.16 16.19 -0.84
C LEU A 271 7.90 15.77 -2.12
N GLY A 272 8.13 16.70 -3.06
CA GLY A 272 8.64 16.41 -4.40
C GLY A 272 9.96 15.66 -4.42
N LYS A 273 10.88 15.98 -3.49
CA LYS A 273 12.18 15.29 -3.42
C LYS A 273 12.07 13.81 -3.02
N TYR A 274 10.93 13.39 -2.49
CA TYR A 274 10.68 12.01 -2.06
C TYR A 274 9.73 11.24 -2.98
N ALA A 275 9.41 11.77 -4.16
CA ALA A 275 8.49 11.15 -5.11
C ALA A 275 9.17 10.91 -6.46
N ASP A 276 8.83 9.79 -7.11
CA ASP A 276 9.11 9.60 -8.53
C ASP A 276 8.03 10.31 -9.37
N VAL A 277 6.80 10.34 -8.85
CA VAL A 277 5.63 10.95 -9.48
C VAL A 277 4.84 11.77 -8.47
N ILE A 278 4.51 13.01 -8.81
CA ILE A 278 3.50 13.82 -8.11
C ILE A 278 2.17 13.67 -8.83
N VAL A 279 1.13 13.31 -8.08
CA VAL A 279 -0.24 13.18 -8.60
C VAL A 279 -1.12 14.33 -8.10
N VAL A 280 -1.57 15.17 -9.02
CA VAL A 280 -2.51 16.27 -8.74
C VAL A 280 -3.93 15.70 -8.70
N ASN A 281 -4.58 15.74 -7.53
CA ASN A 281 -5.94 15.23 -7.38
C ASN A 281 -6.99 16.35 -7.49
N VAL A 282 -7.63 16.45 -8.65
CA VAL A 282 -8.76 17.38 -8.93
C VAL A 282 -10.11 16.67 -9.00
N SER A 283 -10.21 15.43 -8.48
CA SER A 283 -11.31 14.52 -8.80
C SER A 283 -12.07 13.93 -7.61
N SER A 284 -11.63 14.19 -6.38
CA SER A 284 -12.36 13.78 -5.17
C SER A 284 -13.80 14.34 -5.19
N PRO A 285 -14.85 13.49 -5.05
CA PRO A 285 -16.22 13.97 -4.87
C PRO A 285 -16.48 14.54 -3.46
N ASN A 286 -15.52 14.37 -2.55
CA ASN A 286 -15.71 14.56 -1.11
C ASN A 286 -15.13 15.87 -0.59
N THR A 287 -14.56 16.67 -1.49
CA THR A 287 -14.01 17.99 -1.21
C THR A 287 -14.84 18.99 -2.01
N PRO A 288 -15.62 19.88 -1.35
CA PRO A 288 -16.47 20.85 -2.04
C PRO A 288 -15.71 21.61 -3.12
N GLY A 289 -16.37 21.80 -4.27
CA GLY A 289 -15.84 22.54 -5.40
C GLY A 289 -14.66 21.91 -6.13
N LEU A 290 -14.02 20.85 -5.62
CA LEU A 290 -12.75 20.37 -6.20
C LEU A 290 -12.88 19.94 -7.67
N ARG A 291 -14.00 19.30 -8.04
CA ARG A 291 -14.23 18.82 -9.41
C ARG A 291 -14.49 19.95 -10.41
N SER A 292 -14.86 21.16 -9.96
CA SER A 292 -15.03 22.31 -10.86
C SER A 292 -13.69 22.82 -11.39
N LEU A 293 -12.58 22.51 -10.69
CA LEU A 293 -11.21 22.81 -11.15
C LEU A 293 -10.85 22.07 -12.44
N GLN A 294 -11.61 21.07 -12.87
CA GLN A 294 -11.40 20.36 -14.14
C GLN A 294 -11.85 21.17 -15.37
N ALA A 295 -12.42 22.37 -15.19
CA ALA A 295 -12.63 23.30 -16.29
C ALA A 295 -11.30 23.69 -16.96
N ALA A 296 -11.29 23.83 -18.28
CA ALA A 296 -10.08 23.94 -19.10
C ALA A 296 -9.04 24.96 -18.58
N LYS A 297 -9.48 26.21 -18.32
CA LYS A 297 -8.60 27.30 -17.91
C LYS A 297 -8.04 27.13 -16.48
N PRO A 298 -8.88 26.99 -15.43
CA PRO A 298 -8.37 26.74 -14.07
C PRO A 298 -7.46 25.50 -13.98
N LEU A 299 -7.80 24.43 -14.72
CA LEU A 299 -6.99 23.21 -14.74
C LEU A 299 -5.60 23.50 -15.31
N THR A 300 -5.51 24.18 -16.47
CA THR A 300 -4.23 24.48 -17.12
C THR A 300 -3.33 25.35 -16.23
N GLU A 301 -3.88 26.39 -15.59
CA GLU A 301 -3.14 27.28 -14.70
C GLU A 301 -2.61 26.56 -13.45
N LEU A 302 -3.45 25.71 -12.85
CA LEU A 302 -3.06 24.88 -11.71
C LEU A 302 -1.95 23.90 -12.09
N LEU A 303 -2.17 23.12 -13.15
CA LEU A 303 -1.23 22.09 -13.60
C LEU A 303 0.12 22.69 -13.99
N GLY A 304 0.13 23.81 -14.72
CA GLY A 304 1.37 24.48 -15.11
C GLY A 304 2.17 24.99 -13.90
N SER A 305 1.49 25.39 -12.81
CA SER A 305 2.17 25.82 -11.58
C SER A 305 2.81 24.66 -10.83
N VAL A 306 2.14 23.50 -10.80
CA VAL A 306 2.69 22.28 -10.20
C VAL A 306 3.90 21.76 -11.00
N VAL A 307 3.84 21.79 -12.34
CA VAL A 307 4.97 21.39 -13.19
C VAL A 307 6.18 22.27 -12.95
N LYS A 308 6.02 23.60 -12.93
CA LYS A 308 7.10 24.54 -12.62
C LYS A 308 7.70 24.27 -11.23
N ALA A 309 6.87 24.00 -10.23
CA ALA A 309 7.36 23.66 -8.89
C ALA A 309 8.12 22.32 -8.88
N ALA A 310 7.67 21.32 -9.64
CA ALA A 310 8.33 20.02 -9.74
C ALA A 310 9.71 20.11 -10.42
N GLU A 311 9.88 20.98 -11.41
CA GLU A 311 11.16 21.26 -12.07
C GLU A 311 12.18 21.90 -11.11
N GLN A 312 11.70 22.67 -10.13
CA GLN A 312 12.52 23.33 -9.11
C GLN A 312 12.91 22.42 -7.93
N VAL A 313 12.34 21.22 -7.81
CA VAL A 313 12.66 20.28 -6.71
C VAL A 313 14.14 19.92 -6.71
N GLU A 314 14.82 20.12 -5.58
CA GLU A 314 16.23 19.74 -5.40
C GLU A 314 16.40 18.22 -5.29
N ARG A 315 16.51 17.58 -6.46
CA ARG A 315 16.80 16.16 -6.65
C ARG A 315 17.34 15.92 -8.06
N ALA A 316 18.28 14.98 -8.24
CA ALA A 316 18.81 14.62 -9.55
C ALA A 316 17.71 14.18 -10.54
N ARG A 317 16.84 13.25 -10.14
CA ARG A 317 15.64 12.87 -10.91
C ARG A 317 14.44 13.68 -10.43
N LYS A 318 14.00 14.66 -11.23
CA LYS A 318 12.80 15.46 -10.95
C LYS A 318 11.54 14.58 -11.00
N PRO A 319 10.57 14.77 -10.08
CA PRO A 319 9.34 13.99 -10.11
C PRO A 319 8.54 14.32 -11.37
N LYS A 320 7.93 13.30 -11.98
CA LYS A 320 6.97 13.53 -13.08
C LYS A 320 5.64 14.01 -12.51
N VAL A 321 4.94 14.87 -13.23
CA VAL A 321 3.61 15.36 -12.80
C VAL A 321 2.51 14.67 -13.60
N VAL A 322 1.51 14.18 -12.88
CA VAL A 322 0.35 13.44 -13.37
C VAL A 322 -0.91 14.04 -12.75
N VAL A 323 -2.05 13.96 -13.43
CA VAL A 323 -3.35 14.37 -12.88
C VAL A 323 -4.28 13.17 -12.72
N LYS A 324 -5.04 13.11 -11.62
CA LYS A 324 -6.09 12.10 -11.42
C LYS A 324 -7.46 12.72 -11.64
N VAL A 325 -8.21 12.16 -12.59
CA VAL A 325 -9.46 12.74 -13.10
C VAL A 325 -10.70 12.02 -12.57
N SER A 326 -11.85 12.71 -12.63
CA SER A 326 -13.13 12.15 -12.22
C SER A 326 -13.68 11.20 -13.29
N PRO A 327 -14.29 10.06 -12.93
CA PRO A 327 -15.01 9.23 -13.89
C PRO A 327 -16.34 9.87 -14.34
N ASP A 328 -16.78 10.92 -13.64
CA ASP A 328 -18.05 11.61 -13.86
C ASP A 328 -17.90 12.82 -14.80
N SER A 329 -16.68 13.12 -15.24
CA SER A 329 -16.39 14.11 -16.28
C SER A 329 -16.25 13.39 -17.62
N ASP A 330 -17.37 12.92 -18.17
CA ASP A 330 -17.39 11.93 -19.25
C ASP A 330 -18.03 12.38 -20.56
N SER A 331 -18.34 13.67 -20.70
CA SER A 331 -18.65 14.23 -22.02
C SER A 331 -17.38 14.31 -22.86
N ARG A 332 -17.51 14.10 -24.17
CA ARG A 332 -16.37 14.15 -25.11
C ARG A 332 -15.64 15.50 -25.06
N ASP A 333 -16.40 16.59 -24.93
CA ASP A 333 -15.85 17.94 -24.84
C ASP A 333 -15.04 18.15 -23.55
N GLN A 334 -15.56 17.71 -22.39
CA GLN A 334 -14.82 17.79 -21.13
C GLN A 334 -13.54 16.97 -21.15
N ILE A 335 -13.58 15.74 -21.68
CA ILE A 335 -12.39 14.90 -21.81
C ILE A 335 -11.36 15.60 -22.71
N ARG A 336 -11.80 16.21 -23.81
CA ARG A 336 -10.91 16.96 -24.72
C ARG A 336 -10.27 18.15 -24.05
N ASP A 337 -11.03 18.93 -23.31
CA ASP A 337 -10.54 20.09 -22.58
C ASP A 337 -9.50 19.70 -21.53
N ILE A 338 -9.75 18.61 -20.80
CA ILE A 338 -8.78 18.05 -19.83
C ILE A 338 -7.51 17.58 -20.56
N CYS A 339 -7.65 16.85 -21.67
CA CYS A 339 -6.49 16.40 -22.46
C CYS A 339 -5.66 17.57 -22.99
N GLN A 340 -6.30 18.64 -23.42
CA GLN A 340 -5.61 19.85 -23.87
C GLN A 340 -4.88 20.54 -22.70
N ALA A 341 -5.50 20.64 -21.53
CA ALA A 341 -4.85 21.19 -20.32
C ALA A 341 -3.62 20.36 -19.91
N VAL A 342 -3.73 19.03 -19.95
CA VAL A 342 -2.62 18.09 -19.67
C VAL A 342 -1.45 18.32 -20.64
N LYS A 343 -1.72 18.41 -21.94
CA LYS A 343 -0.70 18.68 -22.97
C LYS A 343 -0.06 20.06 -22.79
N ASN A 344 -0.88 21.11 -22.63
CA ASN A 344 -0.42 22.49 -22.51
C ASN A 344 0.44 22.71 -21.27
N ALA A 345 0.11 22.05 -20.15
CA ALA A 345 0.88 22.13 -18.92
C ALA A 345 2.13 21.25 -18.92
N GLY A 346 2.30 20.33 -19.89
CA GLY A 346 3.47 19.46 -19.98
C GLY A 346 3.45 18.23 -19.06
N LEU A 347 2.25 17.76 -18.66
CA LEU A 347 2.11 16.59 -17.80
C LEU A 347 2.58 15.31 -18.51
N LYS A 348 3.01 14.33 -17.70
CA LYS A 348 3.51 13.02 -18.20
C LYS A 348 2.49 11.90 -18.08
N GLY A 349 1.33 12.15 -17.50
CA GLY A 349 0.27 11.16 -17.49
C GLY A 349 -1.05 11.65 -16.90
N VAL A 350 -2.06 10.79 -17.05
CA VAL A 350 -3.39 10.91 -16.46
C VAL A 350 -3.78 9.58 -15.80
N ILE A 351 -4.27 9.64 -14.57
CA ILE A 351 -4.88 8.48 -13.89
C ILE A 351 -6.40 8.55 -14.07
N VAL A 352 -6.95 7.52 -14.74
CA VAL A 352 -8.35 7.38 -15.13
C VAL A 352 -8.94 6.15 -14.42
N ALA A 353 -9.64 6.28 -13.31
CA ALA A 353 -10.09 7.52 -12.69
C ALA A 353 -10.20 7.39 -11.16
N ASN A 354 -10.78 8.41 -10.54
CA ASN A 354 -11.21 8.39 -9.15
C ASN A 354 -12.56 7.66 -8.99
N THR A 355 -13.17 7.72 -7.81
CA THR A 355 -14.50 7.17 -7.52
C THR A 355 -15.63 7.93 -8.21
N THR A 356 -16.76 7.26 -8.48
CA THR A 356 -17.96 7.86 -9.11
C THR A 356 -19.03 8.23 -8.08
N VAL A 357 -19.79 9.31 -8.30
CA VAL A 357 -21.00 9.59 -7.50
C VAL A 357 -22.23 8.86 -8.03
N THR A 358 -22.16 8.30 -9.24
CA THR A 358 -23.22 7.47 -9.81
C THR A 358 -23.40 6.19 -9.00
N ARG A 359 -24.65 5.72 -8.91
CA ARG A 359 -25.03 4.44 -8.27
C ARG A 359 -25.67 3.54 -9.34
N PRO A 360 -24.87 2.68 -10.00
CA PRO A 360 -25.41 1.77 -11.00
C PRO A 360 -26.41 0.79 -10.37
N PRO A 361 -27.53 0.46 -11.05
CA PRO A 361 -28.55 -0.43 -10.49
C PRO A 361 -28.03 -1.85 -10.19
N GLU A 362 -26.94 -2.27 -10.85
CA GLU A 362 -26.28 -3.56 -10.64
C GLU A 362 -25.74 -3.72 -9.21
N LEU A 363 -25.53 -2.62 -8.47
CA LEU A 363 -25.09 -2.66 -7.07
C LEU A 363 -26.09 -3.36 -6.16
N THR A 364 -27.38 -3.30 -6.49
CA THR A 364 -28.48 -3.84 -5.68
C THR A 364 -29.27 -4.91 -6.41
N ALA A 365 -28.79 -5.37 -7.56
CA ALA A 365 -29.50 -6.34 -8.41
C ALA A 365 -29.44 -7.78 -7.86
N SER A 366 -28.44 -8.11 -7.04
CA SER A 366 -28.32 -9.46 -6.47
C SER A 366 -29.43 -9.71 -5.44
N PRO A 367 -30.13 -10.86 -5.49
CA PRO A 367 -31.06 -11.28 -4.44
C PRO A 367 -30.42 -11.39 -3.06
N GLN A 368 -29.09 -11.53 -2.98
CA GLN A 368 -28.33 -11.60 -1.74
C GLN A 368 -28.04 -10.22 -1.13
N THR A 369 -28.33 -9.13 -1.86
CA THR A 369 -28.10 -7.76 -1.37
C THR A 369 -28.97 -7.50 -0.14
N SER A 370 -28.33 -7.19 0.98
CA SER A 370 -29.03 -6.89 2.23
C SER A 370 -29.82 -5.57 2.16
N GLU A 371 -30.86 -5.44 2.99
CA GLU A 371 -31.59 -4.16 3.14
C GLU A 371 -30.67 -3.03 3.63
N GLU A 372 -29.64 -3.36 4.41
CA GLU A 372 -28.63 -2.41 4.82
C GLU A 372 -27.80 -1.91 3.64
N GLU A 373 -27.33 -2.79 2.75
CA GLU A 373 -26.61 -2.38 1.54
C GLU A 373 -27.49 -1.53 0.63
N LYS A 374 -28.77 -1.88 0.47
CA LYS A 374 -29.73 -1.06 -0.28
C LYS A 374 -29.88 0.34 0.33
N ARG A 375 -30.02 0.42 1.67
CA ARG A 375 -30.06 1.68 2.41
C ARG A 375 -28.78 2.49 2.21
N ILE A 376 -27.62 1.85 2.27
CA ILE A 376 -26.31 2.49 2.05
C ILE A 376 -26.24 3.08 0.64
N VAL A 377 -26.57 2.30 -0.39
CA VAL A 377 -26.56 2.75 -1.79
C VAL A 377 -27.51 3.93 -2.00
N ALA A 378 -28.69 3.92 -1.38
CA ALA A 378 -29.71 4.94 -1.54
C ALA A 378 -29.42 6.24 -0.76
N ARG A 379 -28.79 6.16 0.42
CA ARG A 379 -28.69 7.31 1.35
C ARG A 379 -27.27 7.84 1.53
N GLU A 380 -26.24 7.02 1.34
CA GLU A 380 -24.88 7.44 1.67
C GLU A 380 -24.24 8.27 0.56
N ALA A 381 -23.93 9.51 0.91
CA ALA A 381 -23.13 10.40 0.06
C ALA A 381 -21.69 9.91 -0.06
N GLY A 382 -21.05 10.26 -1.18
CA GLY A 382 -19.64 10.02 -1.44
C GLY A 382 -19.36 9.24 -2.72
N GLY A 383 -18.10 8.91 -2.91
CA GLY A 383 -17.60 8.21 -4.08
C GLY A 383 -17.69 6.69 -3.96
N LEU A 384 -18.31 6.06 -4.96
CA LEU A 384 -18.35 4.62 -5.19
C LEU A 384 -17.04 4.14 -5.84
N SER A 385 -16.51 3.04 -5.32
CA SER A 385 -15.43 2.24 -5.89
C SER A 385 -15.81 0.77 -5.92
N GLY A 386 -15.15 -0.02 -6.76
CA GLY A 386 -15.39 -1.46 -6.88
C GLY A 386 -15.72 -1.88 -8.30
N PRO A 387 -16.01 -3.18 -8.52
CA PRO A 387 -16.16 -3.80 -9.84
C PRO A 387 -17.14 -3.08 -10.77
N ALA A 388 -18.22 -2.52 -10.22
CA ALA A 388 -19.23 -1.78 -10.99
C ALA A 388 -18.67 -0.58 -11.76
N LEU A 389 -17.48 -0.07 -11.41
CA LEU A 389 -16.84 1.04 -12.11
C LEU A 389 -16.10 0.60 -13.39
N LEU A 390 -15.78 -0.69 -13.54
CA LEU A 390 -14.92 -1.19 -14.63
C LEU A 390 -15.40 -0.81 -16.04
N PRO A 391 -16.70 -0.96 -16.41
CA PRO A 391 -17.15 -0.58 -17.75
C PRO A 391 -16.91 0.90 -18.07
N ARG A 392 -17.05 1.77 -17.06
CA ARG A 392 -16.79 3.21 -17.19
C ARG A 392 -15.30 3.48 -17.31
N THR A 393 -14.47 2.83 -16.49
CA THR A 393 -13.01 2.90 -16.58
C THR A 393 -12.51 2.54 -17.96
N LEU A 394 -12.95 1.40 -18.53
CA LEU A 394 -12.53 0.94 -19.85
C LEU A 394 -12.86 1.97 -20.94
N ARG A 395 -14.08 2.51 -20.93
CA ARG A 395 -14.48 3.55 -21.88
C ARG A 395 -13.58 4.78 -21.76
N LEU A 396 -13.41 5.30 -20.55
CA LEU A 396 -12.63 6.53 -20.34
C LEU A 396 -11.15 6.33 -20.70
N VAL A 397 -10.55 5.20 -20.34
CA VAL A 397 -9.16 4.89 -20.72
C VAL A 397 -8.98 4.97 -22.23
N ARG A 398 -9.92 4.40 -23.00
CA ARG A 398 -9.90 4.48 -24.47
C ARG A 398 -9.98 5.92 -24.96
N GLU A 399 -10.93 6.71 -24.44
CA GLU A 399 -11.11 8.10 -24.84
C GLU A 399 -9.87 8.95 -24.53
N TYR A 400 -9.32 8.86 -23.31
CA TYR A 400 -8.11 9.58 -22.92
C TYR A 400 -6.92 9.14 -23.76
N ARG A 401 -6.74 7.84 -24.03
CA ARG A 401 -5.66 7.37 -24.89
C ARG A 401 -5.76 7.93 -26.30
N ASN A 402 -6.96 7.89 -26.90
CA ASN A 402 -7.17 8.41 -28.26
C ASN A 402 -6.80 9.90 -28.38
N GLN A 403 -7.08 10.68 -27.34
CA GLN A 403 -6.81 12.11 -27.35
C GLN A 403 -5.36 12.47 -26.96
N LEU A 404 -4.75 11.73 -26.03
CA LEU A 404 -3.42 12.03 -25.52
C LEU A 404 -2.28 11.46 -26.38
N GLY A 405 -2.57 10.49 -27.25
CA GLY A 405 -1.53 9.81 -28.03
C GLY A 405 -0.70 8.86 -27.15
N ARG A 406 0.51 8.50 -27.59
CA ARG A 406 1.37 7.52 -26.89
C ARG A 406 2.32 8.16 -25.87
N ASP A 407 2.65 9.45 -26.02
CA ASP A 407 3.71 10.12 -25.26
C ASP A 407 3.31 10.48 -23.82
N ILE A 408 2.01 10.46 -23.52
CA ILE A 408 1.45 10.74 -22.21
C ILE A 408 0.85 9.45 -21.67
N GLU A 409 1.24 9.07 -20.46
CA GLU A 409 0.79 7.83 -19.84
C GLU A 409 -0.69 7.89 -19.47
N VAL A 410 -1.43 6.81 -19.73
CA VAL A 410 -2.81 6.65 -19.26
C VAL A 410 -2.83 5.49 -18.29
N ILE A 411 -3.11 5.76 -17.02
CA ILE A 411 -3.12 4.74 -15.97
C ILE A 411 -4.57 4.45 -15.59
N ALA A 412 -5.01 3.20 -15.75
CA ALA A 412 -6.35 2.78 -15.36
C ALA A 412 -6.43 2.61 -13.84
N SER A 413 -7.47 3.17 -13.20
CA SER A 413 -7.74 3.03 -11.77
C SER A 413 -9.25 2.93 -11.59
N GLY A 414 -9.75 1.75 -11.19
CA GLY A 414 -11.17 1.56 -10.84
C GLY A 414 -11.80 0.33 -11.47
N GLY A 415 -12.34 -0.54 -10.62
CA GLY A 415 -13.15 -1.70 -11.02
C GLY A 415 -12.39 -2.97 -11.38
N VAL A 416 -11.07 -2.91 -11.48
CA VAL A 416 -10.22 -4.07 -11.76
C VAL A 416 -10.27 -5.05 -10.58
N SER A 417 -10.64 -6.30 -10.88
CA SER A 417 -10.76 -7.38 -9.88
C SER A 417 -9.94 -8.61 -10.23
N SER A 418 -9.53 -8.76 -11.49
CA SER A 418 -8.78 -9.90 -12.04
C SER A 418 -7.70 -9.45 -13.04
N GLY A 419 -6.80 -10.36 -13.42
CA GLY A 419 -5.83 -10.15 -14.49
C GLY A 419 -6.48 -9.97 -15.87
N LYS A 420 -7.65 -10.59 -16.08
CA LYS A 420 -8.47 -10.33 -17.28
C LYS A 420 -8.93 -8.88 -17.33
N ASP A 421 -9.42 -8.33 -16.23
CA ASP A 421 -9.85 -6.92 -16.18
C ASP A 421 -8.67 -5.98 -16.42
N ALA A 422 -7.51 -6.29 -15.83
CA ALA A 422 -6.28 -5.54 -16.07
C ALA A 422 -5.86 -5.60 -17.55
N MET A 423 -5.93 -6.78 -18.17
CA MET A 423 -5.68 -6.96 -19.60
C MET A 423 -6.69 -6.14 -20.44
N ASP A 424 -7.96 -6.11 -20.05
CA ASP A 424 -8.96 -5.33 -20.76
C ASP A 424 -8.65 -3.83 -20.68
N CYS A 425 -8.16 -3.31 -19.54
CA CYS A 425 -7.63 -1.95 -19.44
C CYS A 425 -6.45 -1.70 -20.39
N VAL A 426 -5.49 -2.62 -20.43
CA VAL A 426 -4.32 -2.53 -21.34
C VAL A 426 -4.76 -2.51 -22.80
N LYS A 427 -5.74 -3.34 -23.19
CA LYS A 427 -6.34 -3.33 -24.54
C LYS A 427 -7.02 -2.00 -24.88
N GLN A 428 -7.52 -1.27 -23.88
CA GLN A 428 -8.05 0.09 -24.08
C GLN A 428 -6.96 1.17 -24.17
N GLY A 429 -5.70 0.80 -23.98
CA GLY A 429 -4.56 1.71 -24.05
C GLY A 429 -4.05 2.21 -22.71
N ALA A 430 -4.42 1.56 -21.60
CA ALA A 430 -3.74 1.83 -20.33
C ALA A 430 -2.28 1.35 -20.39
N SER A 431 -1.36 2.20 -19.94
CA SER A 431 0.05 1.83 -19.73
C SER A 431 0.25 1.12 -18.40
N GLY A 432 -0.55 1.49 -17.39
CA GLY A 432 -0.54 0.91 -16.05
C GLY A 432 -1.96 0.71 -15.50
N VAL A 433 -2.10 -0.17 -14.52
CA VAL A 433 -3.38 -0.52 -13.91
C VAL A 433 -3.26 -0.52 -12.39
N MET A 434 -4.17 0.18 -11.72
CA MET A 434 -4.15 0.35 -10.26
C MET A 434 -5.33 -0.32 -9.57
N GLY A 435 -5.04 -0.96 -8.43
CA GLY A 435 -6.00 -1.61 -7.56
C GLY A 435 -6.12 -0.91 -6.20
N TYR A 436 -7.31 -1.00 -5.61
CA TYR A 436 -7.57 -0.72 -4.19
C TYR A 436 -8.63 -1.70 -3.72
N THR A 437 -9.88 -1.54 -4.18
CA THR A 437 -11.02 -2.32 -3.72
C THR A 437 -10.81 -3.82 -3.94
N GLY A 438 -10.21 -4.20 -5.07
CA GLY A 438 -9.82 -5.59 -5.36
C GLY A 438 -8.93 -6.19 -4.27
N MET A 439 -7.92 -5.45 -3.78
CA MET A 439 -7.06 -5.92 -2.68
C MET A 439 -7.79 -5.99 -1.34
N VAL A 440 -8.68 -5.04 -1.03
CA VAL A 440 -9.40 -5.09 0.26
C VAL A 440 -10.34 -6.29 0.34
N TYR A 441 -11.02 -6.63 -0.75
CA TYR A 441 -11.90 -7.81 -0.79
C TYR A 441 -11.16 -9.12 -1.10
N GLY A 442 -10.08 -9.05 -1.89
CA GLY A 442 -9.29 -10.19 -2.32
C GLY A 442 -8.08 -10.51 -1.45
N GLY A 443 -7.79 -9.68 -0.45
CA GLY A 443 -6.65 -9.88 0.44
C GLY A 443 -5.31 -9.37 -0.10
N VAL A 444 -4.28 -9.48 0.74
CA VAL A 444 -2.94 -8.97 0.45
C VAL A 444 -2.22 -9.69 -0.70
N GLY A 445 -2.62 -10.93 -1.01
CA GLY A 445 -2.12 -11.68 -2.18
C GLY A 445 -2.75 -11.29 -3.52
N TRP A 446 -3.66 -10.31 -3.55
CA TRP A 446 -4.40 -9.96 -4.75
C TRP A 446 -3.50 -9.55 -5.93
N PHE A 447 -2.46 -8.74 -5.68
CA PHE A 447 -1.57 -8.26 -6.73
C PHE A 447 -0.74 -9.38 -7.37
N GLY A 448 -0.28 -10.37 -6.60
CA GLY A 448 0.42 -11.54 -7.15
C GLY A 448 -0.48 -12.37 -8.07
N ARG A 449 -1.74 -12.61 -7.63
CA ARG A 449 -2.73 -13.34 -8.45
C ARG A 449 -3.10 -12.60 -9.73
N VAL A 450 -3.36 -11.30 -9.64
CA VAL A 450 -3.68 -10.48 -10.82
C VAL A 450 -2.52 -10.44 -11.80
N ALA A 451 -1.27 -10.40 -11.31
CA ALA A 451 -0.09 -10.47 -12.18
C ALA A 451 0.01 -11.82 -12.89
N GLN A 452 -0.18 -12.93 -12.17
CA GLN A 452 -0.19 -14.26 -12.76
C GLN A 452 -1.26 -14.38 -13.87
N GLU A 453 -2.51 -14.01 -13.57
CA GLU A 453 -3.61 -14.02 -14.54
C GLU A 453 -3.36 -13.08 -15.72
N LEU A 454 -2.76 -11.91 -15.49
CA LEU A 454 -2.43 -10.95 -16.56
C LEU A 454 -1.36 -11.50 -17.51
N ALA A 455 -0.35 -12.19 -16.97
CA ALA A 455 0.70 -12.83 -17.77
C ALA A 455 0.10 -13.94 -18.64
N GLU A 456 -0.78 -14.77 -18.08
CA GLU A 456 -1.50 -15.82 -18.83
C GLU A 456 -2.35 -15.23 -19.97
N GLU A 457 -3.05 -14.12 -19.72
CA GLU A 457 -3.80 -13.41 -20.78
C GLU A 457 -2.87 -12.83 -21.85
N ALA A 458 -1.70 -12.32 -21.46
CA ALA A 458 -0.71 -11.79 -22.40
C ALA A 458 -0.14 -12.90 -23.30
N GLU A 459 0.13 -14.08 -22.73
CA GLU A 459 0.57 -15.25 -23.49
C GLU A 459 -0.48 -15.75 -24.47
N LYS A 460 -1.75 -15.85 -24.06
CA LYS A 460 -2.88 -16.22 -24.95
C LYS A 460 -3.00 -15.26 -26.13
N LEU A 461 -2.74 -13.97 -25.95
CA LEU A 461 -2.75 -12.99 -27.04
C LEU A 461 -1.53 -13.15 -27.97
N ARG A 462 -0.35 -13.47 -27.43
CA ARG A 462 0.86 -13.74 -28.23
C ARG A 462 0.71 -15.02 -29.07
N SER A 463 0.12 -16.07 -28.52
CA SER A 463 -0.08 -17.34 -29.23
C SER A 463 -1.12 -17.24 -30.35
N ARG A 464 -2.17 -16.43 -30.19
CA ARG A 464 -3.17 -16.19 -31.26
C ARG A 464 -2.67 -15.35 -32.45
N ARG A 465 -1.53 -14.66 -32.29
CA ARG A 465 -0.90 -13.85 -33.35
C ARG A 465 0.17 -14.62 -34.13
N ARG A 466 0.59 -15.78 -33.64
CA ARG A 466 1.45 -16.74 -34.34
C ARG A 466 0.55 -17.74 -35.06
#